data_AF-A0A7S0B876-F1
#
_entry.id   AF-A0A7S0B876-F1
#
_cell.length_a   1.000
_cell.length_b   1.000
_cell.length_c   1.000
_cell.angle_alpha   90.00
_cell.angle_beta   90.00
_cell.angle_gamma   90.00
#
_symmetry.space_group_name_H-M   'P 1'
#
loop_
_entity.id
_entity.type
_entity.pdbx_description
1 polymer ?
#
loop_
_entity_poly.entity_id
_entity_poly.type
_entity_poly.pdbx_seq_one_letter_code
_entity_poly.pdbx_strand_id
1 'polypeptide(L)'
;RAAFPPSAIVEACGSYRRGAADCGDVDVLVSTPGEAENLCAVAVERLAADGFLTATLQLTRDSTVEGSQWMGGCRLASLGRPELTEYTRHRRLDIKVYPTRSRSFALLYFGSGQAFNRAVRLWATRRGYSLSDRGIRKCTRGKNDRGEQVVL
;
A
#
# COMPACT_ATOMS: atom_id res chain seq x y z
N ARG A 1 -18.79 -6.43 -6.05
CA ARG A 1 -18.01 -7.39 -6.88
C ARG A 1 -16.55 -7.34 -6.41
N ALA A 2 -15.71 -8.35 -6.65
CA ALA A 2 -14.31 -8.26 -6.22
C ALA A 2 -13.58 -7.10 -6.95
N ALA A 3 -13.02 -6.16 -6.19
CA ALA A 3 -12.32 -5.00 -6.74
C ALA A 3 -10.95 -5.36 -7.37
N PHE A 4 -10.37 -6.49 -6.97
CA PHE A 4 -9.08 -7.01 -7.42
C PHE A 4 -9.23 -8.39 -8.08
N PRO A 5 -8.30 -8.80 -8.97
CA PRO A 5 -8.32 -10.12 -9.56
C PRO A 5 -8.08 -11.22 -8.50
N PRO A 6 -8.57 -12.46 -8.72
CA PRO A 6 -8.37 -13.56 -7.77
C PRO A 6 -6.90 -13.93 -7.52
N SER A 7 -6.00 -13.59 -8.45
CA SER A 7 -4.56 -13.79 -8.33
C SER A 7 -3.86 -12.75 -7.44
N ALA A 8 -4.55 -11.67 -7.07
CA ALA A 8 -4.01 -10.67 -6.16
C ALA A 8 -4.16 -11.14 -4.71
N ILE A 9 -3.09 -10.94 -3.92
CA ILE A 9 -3.11 -11.07 -2.47
C ILE A 9 -3.45 -9.69 -1.90
N VAL A 10 -4.47 -9.63 -1.03
CA VAL A 10 -4.96 -8.40 -0.40
C VAL A 10 -4.85 -8.55 1.11
N GLU A 11 -4.13 -7.64 1.76
CA GLU A 11 -3.82 -7.73 3.19
C GLU A 11 -3.95 -6.36 3.87
N ALA A 12 -4.63 -6.34 5.01
CA ALA A 12 -4.61 -5.17 5.89
C ALA A 12 -3.24 -5.06 6.59
N CYS A 13 -2.66 -3.86 6.54
CA CYS A 13 -1.34 -3.52 7.06
C CYS A 13 -1.45 -2.51 8.22
N GLY A 14 -0.45 -1.65 8.41
CA GLY A 14 -0.53 -0.57 9.38
C GLY A 14 -0.59 -1.06 10.83
N SER A 15 -1.25 -0.27 11.68
CA SER A 15 -1.48 -0.63 13.09
C SER A 15 -2.31 -1.90 13.24
N TYR A 16 -3.25 -2.15 12.32
CA TYR A 16 -4.07 -3.37 12.32
C TYR A 16 -3.19 -4.62 12.28
N ARG A 17 -2.25 -4.69 11.34
CA ARG A 17 -1.31 -5.81 11.22
C ARG A 17 -0.41 -6.00 12.45
N ARG A 18 -0.15 -4.93 13.21
CA ARG A 18 0.63 -5.00 14.45
C ARG A 18 -0.21 -5.36 15.69
N GLY A 19 -1.52 -5.62 15.51
CA GLY A 19 -2.41 -6.01 16.59
C GLY A 19 -2.86 -4.85 17.48
N ALA A 20 -2.87 -3.61 16.96
CA ALA A 20 -3.43 -2.50 17.70
C ALA A 20 -4.94 -2.68 17.91
N ALA A 21 -5.44 -2.37 19.11
CA ALA A 21 -6.86 -2.41 19.42
C ALA A 21 -7.66 -1.38 18.59
N ASP A 22 -7.06 -0.21 18.36
CA ASP A 22 -7.63 0.88 17.56
C ASP A 22 -6.69 1.27 16.42
N CYS A 23 -7.27 1.68 15.28
CA CYS A 23 -6.55 2.12 14.10
C CYS A 23 -7.03 3.52 13.66
N GLY A 24 -6.09 4.42 13.34
CA GLY A 24 -6.41 5.76 12.85
C GLY A 24 -6.90 5.76 11.41
N ASP A 25 -6.30 4.91 10.58
CA ASP A 25 -6.59 4.66 9.17
C ASP A 25 -6.50 3.17 8.86
N VAL A 26 -6.92 2.79 7.64
CA VAL A 26 -6.82 1.43 7.12
C VAL A 26 -5.82 1.43 5.97
N ASP A 27 -4.71 0.71 6.15
CA ASP A 27 -3.74 0.43 5.08
C ASP A 27 -4.07 -0.91 4.42
N VAL A 28 -4.34 -0.92 3.12
CA VAL A 28 -4.53 -2.12 2.32
C VAL A 28 -3.36 -2.27 1.36
N LEU A 29 -2.57 -3.32 1.59
CA LEU A 29 -1.55 -3.76 0.65
C LEU A 29 -2.15 -4.77 -0.31
N VAL A 30 -1.94 -4.54 -1.60
CA VAL A 30 -2.29 -5.48 -2.66
C VAL A 30 -1.01 -5.88 -3.38
N SER A 31 -0.80 -7.17 -3.58
CA SER A 31 0.28 -7.67 -4.43
C SER A 31 -0.26 -8.55 -5.53
N THR A 32 0.19 -8.35 -6.76
CA THR A 32 -0.28 -9.08 -7.95
C THR A 32 0.89 -9.61 -8.78
N PRO A 33 0.77 -10.78 -9.42
CA PRO A 33 1.75 -11.24 -10.42
C PRO A 33 1.59 -10.52 -11.77
N GLY A 34 0.44 -9.88 -12.03
CA GLY A 34 0.17 -9.10 -13.25
C GLY A 34 0.55 -7.63 -13.13
N GLU A 35 0.02 -6.80 -14.03
CA GLU A 35 0.26 -5.34 -14.06
C GLU A 35 -0.24 -4.67 -12.77
N ALA A 36 0.67 -4.08 -12.02
CA ALA A 36 0.39 -3.40 -10.76
C ALA A 36 0.08 -1.91 -10.95
N GLU A 37 0.47 -1.33 -12.10
CA GLU A 37 0.49 0.10 -12.41
C GLU A 37 -0.91 0.70 -12.58
N ASN A 38 -1.85 -0.08 -13.13
CA ASN A 38 -3.23 0.37 -13.37
C ASN A 38 -4.25 -0.26 -12.44
N LEU A 39 -3.87 -1.33 -11.73
CA LEU A 39 -4.81 -2.12 -10.94
C LEU A 39 -5.47 -1.31 -9.81
N CYS A 40 -4.76 -0.36 -9.18
CA CYS A 40 -5.36 0.50 -8.16
C CYS A 40 -6.47 1.38 -8.74
N ALA A 41 -6.25 2.00 -9.89
CA ALA A 41 -7.24 2.88 -10.52
C ALA A 41 -8.53 2.10 -10.87
N VAL A 42 -8.40 0.92 -11.47
CA VAL A 42 -9.54 0.05 -11.80
C VAL A 42 -10.31 -0.38 -10.55
N ALA A 43 -9.61 -0.72 -9.47
CA ALA A 43 -10.24 -1.08 -8.21
C ALA A 43 -10.97 0.11 -7.57
N VAL A 44 -10.37 1.29 -7.59
CA VAL A 44 -10.95 2.54 -7.08
C VAL A 44 -12.23 2.90 -7.81
N GLU A 45 -12.26 2.80 -9.14
CA GLU A 45 -13.46 3.07 -9.94
C GLU A 45 -14.63 2.15 -9.53
N ARG A 46 -14.35 0.85 -9.34
CA ARG A 46 -15.36 -0.13 -8.89
C ARG A 46 -15.86 0.18 -7.48
N LEU A 47 -14.95 0.45 -6.54
CA LEU A 47 -15.31 0.73 -5.15
C LEU A 47 -16.03 2.06 -4.99
N ALA A 48 -15.72 3.06 -5.82
CA ALA A 48 -16.44 4.32 -5.87
C ALA A 48 -17.85 4.15 -6.46
N ALA A 49 -17.99 3.35 -7.53
CA ALA A 49 -19.30 3.03 -8.11
C ALA A 49 -20.21 2.27 -7.13
N ASP A 50 -19.63 1.43 -6.26
CA ASP A 50 -20.36 0.76 -5.17
C ASP A 50 -20.73 1.72 -4.01
N GLY A 51 -20.30 2.99 -4.06
CA GLY A 51 -20.57 4.01 -3.03
C GLY A 51 -19.66 3.92 -1.79
N PHE A 52 -18.72 2.98 -1.76
CA PHE A 52 -17.83 2.77 -0.61
C PHE A 52 -16.81 3.90 -0.43
N LEU A 53 -16.17 4.33 -1.52
CA LEU A 53 -15.22 5.44 -1.53
C LEU A 53 -15.97 6.76 -1.68
N THR A 54 -15.71 7.70 -0.79
CA THR A 54 -16.48 8.96 -0.70
C THR A 54 -15.65 10.19 -1.03
N ALA A 55 -14.31 10.09 -0.97
CA ALA A 55 -13.40 11.19 -1.30
C ALA A 55 -12.05 10.63 -1.76
N THR A 56 -11.42 11.27 -2.75
CA THR A 56 -10.05 10.97 -3.18
C THR A 56 -9.13 12.09 -2.73
N LEU A 57 -8.03 11.74 -2.06
CA LEU A 57 -6.95 12.67 -1.70
C LEU A 57 -5.76 12.54 -2.66
N GLN A 58 -5.44 11.31 -3.06
CA GLN A 58 -4.37 11.03 -4.02
C GLN A 58 -4.69 9.78 -4.83
N LEU A 59 -4.35 9.80 -6.12
CA LEU A 59 -4.31 8.62 -6.99
C LEU A 59 -3.05 8.70 -7.83
N THR A 60 -2.13 7.76 -7.64
CA THR A 60 -0.94 7.62 -8.49
C THR A 60 -1.27 6.70 -9.64
N ARG A 61 -1.23 7.25 -10.86
CA ARG A 61 -1.38 6.53 -12.14
C ARG A 61 -0.05 6.37 -12.89
N ASP A 62 1.06 6.63 -12.21
CA ASP A 62 2.37 6.78 -12.84
C ASP A 62 2.91 5.42 -13.29
N SER A 63 2.80 5.13 -14.58
CA SER A 63 3.31 3.90 -15.21
C SER A 63 4.85 3.79 -15.17
N THR A 64 5.57 4.85 -14.79
CA THR A 64 7.02 4.81 -14.63
C THR A 64 7.45 4.28 -13.26
N VAL A 65 6.51 4.10 -12.34
CA VAL A 65 6.73 3.59 -11.00
C VAL A 65 6.17 2.18 -10.91
N GLU A 66 6.99 1.22 -10.48
CA GLU A 66 6.49 -0.12 -10.15
C GLU A 66 5.48 -0.01 -8.99
N GLY A 67 4.21 -0.25 -9.31
CA GLY A 67 3.08 -0.18 -8.40
C GLY A 67 2.18 1.05 -8.57
N SER A 68 1.03 1.03 -7.90
CA SER A 68 0.06 2.13 -7.91
C SER A 68 -0.54 2.33 -6.53
N GLN A 69 -1.06 3.52 -6.25
CA GLN A 69 -1.65 3.79 -4.95
C GLN A 69 -2.79 4.78 -5.03
N TRP A 70 -3.70 4.65 -4.07
CA TRP A 70 -4.79 5.57 -3.82
C TRP A 70 -4.90 5.83 -2.33
N MET A 71 -5.22 7.07 -1.96
CA MET A 71 -5.51 7.45 -0.59
C MET A 71 -6.75 8.33 -0.58
N GLY A 72 -7.63 8.10 0.38
CA GLY A 72 -8.89 8.83 0.45
C GLY A 72 -9.76 8.47 1.63
N GLY A 73 -11.03 8.84 1.51
CA GLY A 73 -12.08 8.56 2.48
C GLY A 73 -12.99 7.44 2.01
N CYS A 74 -13.37 6.56 2.94
CA CYS A 74 -14.43 5.57 2.74
C CYS A 74 -15.47 5.66 3.86
N ARG A 75 -16.66 5.11 3.61
CA ARG A 75 -17.72 5.01 4.61
C ARG A 75 -18.57 3.77 4.39
N LEU A 76 -18.63 2.90 5.39
CA LEU A 76 -19.38 1.63 5.32
C LEU A 76 -20.90 1.86 5.18
N ALA A 77 -21.47 2.84 5.89
CA ALA A 77 -22.89 3.16 5.77
C ALA A 77 -23.33 3.58 4.35
N SER A 78 -22.40 4.01 3.48
CA SER A 78 -22.71 4.36 2.09
C SER A 78 -23.01 3.15 1.20
N LEU A 79 -22.70 1.92 1.66
CA LEU A 79 -22.93 0.69 0.88
C LEU A 79 -24.39 0.25 0.82
N GLY A 80 -25.31 0.92 1.54
CA GLY A 80 -26.75 0.59 1.53
C GLY A 80 -27.10 -0.78 2.12
N ARG A 81 -26.17 -1.41 2.85
CA ARG A 81 -26.39 -2.72 3.49
C ARG A 81 -26.90 -2.51 4.93
N PRO A 82 -28.03 -3.13 5.35
CA PRO A 82 -28.62 -2.91 6.67
C PRO A 82 -27.63 -3.10 7.83
N GLU A 83 -26.78 -4.12 7.75
CA GLU A 83 -25.77 -4.45 8.77
C GLU A 83 -24.63 -3.43 8.86
N LEU A 84 -24.53 -2.50 7.91
CA LEU A 84 -23.47 -1.47 7.88
C LEU A 84 -23.97 -0.06 8.22
N THR A 85 -25.27 0.10 8.49
CA THR A 85 -25.92 1.41 8.67
C THR A 85 -25.40 2.19 9.88
N GLU A 86 -24.98 1.53 10.95
CA GLU A 86 -24.42 2.17 12.14
C GLU A 86 -23.01 2.76 11.92
N TYR A 87 -22.28 2.29 10.90
CA TYR A 87 -20.91 2.69 10.62
C TYR A 87 -20.86 3.97 9.76
N THR A 88 -21.39 5.06 10.33
CA THR A 88 -21.62 6.35 9.66
C THR A 88 -20.40 7.24 9.53
N ARG A 89 -19.32 6.95 10.28
CA ARG A 89 -18.10 7.76 10.26
C ARG A 89 -17.29 7.50 9.00
N HIS A 90 -16.83 8.58 8.36
CA HIS A 90 -15.81 8.49 7.34
C HIS A 90 -14.48 8.05 7.95
N ARG A 91 -13.76 7.17 7.25
CA ARG A 91 -12.45 6.66 7.65
C ARG A 91 -11.45 6.85 6.52
N ARG A 92 -10.17 7.07 6.87
CA ARG A 92 -9.10 7.10 5.88
C ARG A 92 -8.76 5.68 5.45
N LEU A 93 -8.62 5.51 4.13
CA LEU A 93 -8.25 4.26 3.48
C LEU A 93 -7.13 4.54 2.50
N ASP A 94 -6.06 3.77 2.63
CA ASP A 94 -4.88 3.81 1.77
C ASP A 94 -4.78 2.46 1.05
N ILE A 95 -4.89 2.45 -0.27
CA ILE A 95 -4.74 1.25 -1.11
C ILE A 95 -3.41 1.36 -1.82
N LYS A 96 -2.52 0.38 -1.65
CA LYS A 96 -1.20 0.37 -2.29
C LYS A 96 -0.96 -0.97 -2.96
N VAL A 97 -0.72 -0.92 -4.27
CA VAL A 97 -0.55 -2.08 -5.13
C VAL A 97 0.92 -2.21 -5.53
N TYR A 98 1.47 -3.40 -5.36
CA TYR A 98 2.84 -3.74 -5.70
C TYR A 98 2.92 -4.99 -6.58
N PRO A 99 3.95 -5.13 -7.43
CA PRO A 99 4.23 -6.42 -8.06
C PRO A 99 4.67 -7.44 -7.01
N THR A 100 4.40 -8.73 -7.25
CA THR A 100 4.71 -9.83 -6.30
C THR A 100 6.17 -9.83 -5.86
N ARG A 101 7.12 -9.49 -6.76
CA ARG A 101 8.56 -9.41 -6.47
C ARG A 101 8.91 -8.45 -5.33
N SER A 102 8.11 -7.40 -5.12
CA SER A 102 8.35 -6.38 -4.09
C SER A 102 7.51 -6.58 -2.83
N ARG A 103 6.66 -7.63 -2.78
CA ARG A 103 5.68 -7.82 -1.69
C ARG A 103 6.34 -7.86 -0.32
N SER A 104 7.44 -8.58 -0.15
CA SER A 104 8.15 -8.70 1.13
C SER A 104 8.63 -7.34 1.65
N PHE A 105 9.21 -6.52 0.76
CA PHE A 105 9.67 -5.17 1.07
C PHE A 105 8.52 -4.21 1.37
N ALA A 106 7.41 -4.33 0.63
CA ALA A 106 6.23 -3.51 0.86
C ALA A 106 5.54 -3.89 2.18
N LEU A 107 5.43 -5.18 2.51
CA LEU A 107 4.92 -5.65 3.80
C LEU A 107 5.78 -5.16 4.97
N LEU A 108 7.12 -5.19 4.81
CA LEU A 108 8.03 -4.59 5.78
C LEU A 108 7.72 -3.10 5.97
N TYR A 109 7.61 -2.36 4.86
CA TYR A 109 7.38 -0.93 4.88
C TYR A 109 6.03 -0.55 5.52
N PHE A 110 4.93 -1.19 5.12
CA PHE A 110 3.59 -0.79 5.57
C PHE A 110 3.10 -1.57 6.80
N GLY A 111 3.66 -2.73 7.09
CA GLY A 111 3.26 -3.56 8.22
C GLY A 111 4.05 -3.31 9.50
N SER A 112 5.35 -3.02 9.42
CA SER A 112 6.23 -3.12 10.59
C SER A 112 6.29 -1.86 11.47
N GLY A 113 5.77 -0.72 11.00
CA GLY A 113 5.67 0.52 11.77
C GLY A 113 6.90 1.44 11.64
N GLN A 114 6.69 2.73 11.88
CA GLN A 114 7.65 3.79 11.54
C GLN A 114 9.00 3.66 12.28
N ALA A 115 8.98 3.39 13.59
CA ALA A 115 10.21 3.27 14.38
C ALA A 115 11.09 2.11 13.90
N PHE A 116 10.47 0.96 13.65
CA PHE A 116 11.15 -0.22 13.12
C PHE A 116 11.71 0.04 11.72
N ASN A 117 10.91 0.62 10.82
CA ASN A 117 11.36 0.97 9.47
C ASN A 117 12.58 1.91 9.49
N ARG A 118 12.58 2.92 10.37
CA ARG A 118 13.72 3.83 10.54
C ARG A 118 14.97 3.08 11.00
N ALA A 119 14.82 2.17 11.96
CA ALA A 119 15.94 1.38 12.46
C ALA A 119 16.53 0.46 11.38
N VAL A 120 15.70 -0.28 10.64
CA VAL A 120 16.16 -1.20 9.59
C VAL A 120 16.78 -0.43 8.41
N ARG A 121 16.21 0.72 8.01
CA ARG A 121 16.83 1.57 6.99
C ARG A 121 18.18 2.11 7.42
N LEU A 122 18.31 2.57 8.66
CA LEU A 122 19.59 3.02 9.19
C LEU A 122 20.63 1.90 9.18
N TRP A 123 20.23 0.69 9.56
CA TRP A 123 21.09 -0.49 9.51
C TRP A 123 21.55 -0.79 8.07
N ALA A 124 20.62 -0.77 7.10
CA ALA A 124 20.93 -0.98 5.68
C ALA A 124 21.93 0.07 5.15
N THR A 125 21.70 1.35 5.47
CA THR A 125 22.59 2.46 5.10
C THR A 125 24.00 2.29 5.67
N ARG A 126 24.12 1.85 6.92
CA ARG A 126 25.43 1.54 7.54
C ARG A 126 26.16 0.37 6.86
N ARG A 127 25.43 -0.49 6.16
CA ARG A 127 25.97 -1.61 5.37
C ARG A 127 26.15 -1.27 3.88
N GLY A 128 25.98 -0.01 3.49
CA GLY A 128 26.15 0.41 2.11
C GLY A 128 24.96 0.07 1.22
N TYR A 129 23.75 -0.02 1.79
CA TYR A 129 22.51 -0.28 1.05
C TYR A 129 21.45 0.81 1.27
N SER A 130 20.54 0.97 0.32
CA SER A 130 19.31 1.76 0.44
C SER A 130 18.13 0.80 0.43
N LEU A 131 17.28 0.87 1.44
CA LEU A 131 16.10 0.01 1.58
C LEU A 131 14.82 0.83 1.39
N SER A 132 13.97 0.40 0.46
CA SER A 132 12.66 0.98 0.16
C SER A 132 11.54 -0.05 0.26
N ASP A 133 10.31 0.40 0.00
CA ASP A 133 9.13 -0.44 -0.20
C ASP A 133 9.21 -1.35 -1.43
N ARG A 134 10.11 -1.04 -2.37
CA ARG A 134 10.27 -1.78 -3.64
C ARG A 134 11.39 -2.80 -3.61
N GLY A 135 12.36 -2.64 -2.70
CA GLY A 135 13.52 -3.50 -2.64
C GLY A 135 14.69 -2.88 -1.89
N ILE A 136 15.84 -3.53 -2.02
CA ILE A 136 17.12 -3.05 -1.49
C ILE A 136 18.12 -2.82 -2.63
N ARG A 137 18.87 -1.72 -2.57
CA ARG A 137 19.83 -1.28 -3.59
C ARG A 137 21.19 -1.03 -2.97
N LYS A 138 22.28 -1.21 -3.71
CA LYS A 138 23.62 -0.76 -3.24
C LYS A 138 23.67 0.77 -3.23
N CYS A 139 24.16 1.35 -2.14
CA CYS A 139 24.40 2.79 -2.02
C CYS A 139 25.83 3.13 -2.49
N THR A 140 25.94 3.96 -3.53
CA THR A 140 27.18 4.65 -3.89
C THR A 140 27.24 6.00 -3.17
N ARG A 141 28.10 6.12 -2.13
CA ARG A 141 28.30 7.40 -1.43
C ARG A 141 28.78 8.48 -2.41
N GLY A 142 28.16 9.65 -2.37
CA GLY A 142 28.59 10.84 -3.12
C GLY A 142 28.05 10.98 -4.55
N LYS A 143 27.19 10.07 -5.03
CA LYS A 143 26.48 10.22 -6.30
C LYS A 143 24.97 10.19 -6.08
N ASN A 144 24.23 11.09 -6.73
CA ASN A 144 22.76 11.09 -6.78
C ASN A 144 22.21 9.97 -7.69
N ASP A 145 22.88 8.82 -7.73
CA ASP A 145 22.53 7.74 -8.64
C ASP A 145 21.72 6.68 -7.90
N ARG A 146 20.66 6.17 -8.55
CA ARG A 146 19.83 5.09 -7.99
C ARG A 146 20.60 3.80 -8.21
N GLY A 147 21.53 3.50 -7.30
CA GLY A 147 22.41 2.33 -7.40
C GLY A 147 21.70 1.00 -7.67
N GLU A 148 22.49 -0.02 -7.99
CA GLU A 148 22.00 -1.30 -8.52
C GLU A 148 21.02 -2.01 -7.57
N GLN A 149 19.90 -2.50 -8.14
CA GLN A 149 18.90 -3.29 -7.42
C GLN A 149 19.49 -4.65 -7.07
N VAL A 150 19.46 -5.00 -5.79
CA VAL A 150 19.86 -6.33 -5.33
C VAL A 150 18.70 -7.29 -5.63
N VAL A 151 19.00 -8.35 -6.38
CA VAL A 151 18.13 -9.50 -6.56
C VAL A 151 18.45 -10.48 -5.43
N LEU A 152 17.45 -10.80 -4.61
CA LEU A 152 17.55 -11.75 -3.50
C LEU A 152 17.08 -13.14 -3.94
#